data_AF-A0A371DGQ7-F1
#
_entry.id   AF-A0A371DGQ7-F1
#
_cell.length_a   1.000
_cell.length_b   1.000
_cell.length_c   1.000
_cell.angle_alpha   90.00
_cell.angle_beta   90.00
_cell.angle_gamma   90.00
#
_symmetry.space_group_name_H-M   'P 1'
#
loop_
_entity.id
_entity.type
_entity.pdbx_description
1 polymer ?
#
loop_
_entity_poly.entity_id
_entity_poly.type
_entity_poly.pdbx_seq_one_letter_code
_entity_poly.pdbx_strand_id
1 'polypeptide(L)' 'PYDVYNADGTSNKSGQITHAVRSYVEIGSHKSTHQLLVADLGSKDMILGYTYLRRHNPEIDW' A
#
# COMPACT_ATOMS: atom_id res chain seq x y z
N PRO A 1 8.62 -1.33 13.53
CA PRO A 1 8.27 0.04 13.12
C PRO A 1 8.99 0.37 11.81
N TYR A 2 8.33 1.07 10.88
CA TYR A 2 8.93 1.45 9.61
C TYR A 2 8.83 2.97 9.44
N ASP A 3 9.95 3.59 9.06
CA ASP A 3 9.93 4.98 8.60
C ASP A 3 9.15 5.07 7.28
N VAL A 4 8.33 6.10 7.16
CA VAL A 4 7.47 6.33 6.00
C VAL A 4 7.55 7.79 5.60
N TYR A 5 7.73 8.00 4.30
CA TYR A 5 7.83 9.30 3.68
C TYR A 5 6.73 9.43 2.62
N ASN A 6 6.16 10.62 2.52
CA ASN A 6 5.21 10.96 1.47
C ASN A 6 5.96 11.11 0.13
N ALA A 7 5.21 11.20 -0.97
CA ALA A 7 5.79 11.31 -2.31
C ALA A 7 6.66 12.57 -2.50
N ASP A 8 6.43 13.63 -1.72
CA ASP A 8 7.22 14.86 -1.71
C ASP A 8 8.48 14.77 -0.83
N GLY A 9 8.75 13.61 -0.22
CA GLY A 9 9.90 13.36 0.64
C GLY A 9 9.71 13.79 2.10
N THR A 10 8.58 14.40 2.46
CA THR A 10 8.29 14.73 3.86
C THR A 10 7.94 13.50 4.68
N SER A 11 8.23 13.51 5.99
CA SER A 11 7.78 12.43 6.88
C SER A 11 6.25 12.38 6.94
N ASN A 12 5.69 11.18 7.03
CA ASN A 12 4.26 11.05 7.24
C ASN A 12 3.84 11.72 8.57
N LYS A 13 2.76 12.51 8.55
CA LYS A 13 2.32 13.27 9.73
C LYS A 13 1.92 12.39 10.92
N SER A 14 1.54 11.14 10.66
CA SER A 14 1.22 10.16 11.70
C SER A 14 2.44 9.39 12.21
N GLY A 15 3.64 9.78 11.76
CA GLY A 15 4.90 9.17 12.18
C GLY A 15 5.15 7.81 11.51
N GLN A 16 5.86 6.95 12.24
CA GLN A 16 6.22 5.61 11.74
C GLN A 16 5.00 4.69 11.63
N ILE A 17 5.08 3.76 10.68
CA ILE A 17 4.12 2.65 10.59
C ILE A 17 4.40 1.68 11.74
N THR A 18 3.39 1.45 12.56
CA THR A 18 3.44 0.54 13.71
C THR A 18 2.44 -0.61 13.62
N HIS A 19 1.45 -0.50 12.72
CA HIS A 19 0.36 -1.45 12.59
C HIS A 19 0.28 -2.03 11.18
N ALA A 20 -0.17 -3.28 11.11
CA ALA A 20 -0.52 -3.96 9.88
C ALA A 20 -1.82 -4.73 10.07
N VAL A 21 -2.60 -4.86 9.00
CA VAL A 21 -3.86 -5.60 8.98
C VAL A 21 -3.85 -6.61 7.84
N ARG A 22 -4.42 -7.79 8.06
CA ARG A 22 -4.69 -8.73 6.98
C ARG A 22 -6.07 -8.43 6.43
N SER A 23 -6.11 -7.97 5.18
CA SER A 23 -7.34 -7.53 4.54
C SER A 23 -7.61 -8.31 3.26
N TYR A 24 -8.88 -8.53 3.01
CA TYR A 24 -9.37 -8.93 1.70
C TYR A 24 -9.49 -7.68 0.82
N VAL A 25 -8.90 -7.73 -0.37
CA VAL A 25 -8.82 -6.62 -1.33
C VAL A 25 -9.48 -7.06 -2.62
N GLU A 26 -10.44 -6.25 -3.08
CA GLU A 26 -11.16 -6.42 -4.34
C GLU A 26 -10.86 -5.21 -5.24
N ILE A 27 -10.29 -5.47 -6.42
CA ILE A 27 -9.98 -4.47 -7.44
C ILE A 27 -10.60 -4.94 -8.75
N GLY A 28 -11.71 -4.32 -9.15
CA GLY A 28 -12.51 -4.83 -10.26
C GLY A 28 -12.97 -6.26 -9.97
N SER A 29 -12.66 -7.20 -10.87
CA SER A 29 -12.93 -8.63 -10.67
C SER A 29 -11.85 -9.39 -9.91
N HIS A 30 -10.70 -8.74 -9.63
CA HIS A 30 -9.57 -9.37 -8.98
C HIS A 30 -9.73 -9.35 -7.45
N LYS A 31 -9.59 -10.52 -6.82
CA LYS A 31 -9.88 -10.76 -5.40
C LYS A 31 -8.70 -11.44 -4.74
N SER A 32 -8.16 -10.84 -3.69
CA SER A 32 -6.92 -11.31 -3.07
C SER A 32 -6.80 -10.89 -1.60
N THR A 33 -6.04 -11.65 -0.80
CA THR A 33 -5.84 -11.34 0.63
C THR A 33 -4.39 -10.95 0.87
N HIS A 34 -4.18 -9.77 1.44
CA HIS A 34 -2.86 -9.18 1.66
C HIS A 34 -2.69 -8.64 3.07
N GLN A 35 -1.44 -8.58 3.53
CA GLN A 35 -1.08 -7.79 4.68
C GLN A 35 -0.86 -6.35 4.22
N LEU A 36 -1.68 -5.43 4.71
CA LEU A 36 -1.60 -4.00 4.44
C LEU A 36 -0.97 -3.29 5.64
N LEU A 37 -0.12 -2.31 5.36
CA LEU A 37 0.45 -1.43 6.37
C LEU A 37 -0.49 -0.24 6.60
N VAL A 38 -0.66 0.17 7.86
CA VAL A 38 -1.56 1.27 8.23
C VAL A 38 -0.75 2.57 8.37
N ALA A 39 -1.11 3.58 7.59
CA ALA A 39 -0.54 4.91 7.60
C ALA A 39 -1.61 5.96 7.27
N ASP A 40 -1.36 7.24 7.55
CA ASP A 40 -2.24 8.31 7.12
C ASP A 40 -1.92 8.70 5.68
N LEU A 41 -2.86 8.46 4.77
CA LEU A 41 -2.70 8.69 3.34
C LEU A 41 -3.36 10.00 2.86
N GLY A 42 -3.76 10.87 3.78
CA GLY A 42 -4.50 12.09 3.48
C GLY A 42 -5.86 11.76 2.86
N SER A 43 -6.04 12.13 1.59
CA SER A 43 -7.31 11.96 0.86
C SER A 43 -7.46 10.61 0.15
N LYS A 44 -6.49 9.70 0.29
CA LYS A 44 -6.47 8.42 -0.43
C LYS A 44 -6.82 7.28 0.51
N ASP A 45 -7.53 6.28 0.00
CA ASP A 45 -7.94 5.13 0.81
C ASP A 45 -6.83 4.05 0.87
N MET A 46 -6.09 3.85 -0.22
CA MET A 46 -5.07 2.81 -0.34
C MET A 46 -4.02 3.17 -1.39
N ILE A 47 -2.77 2.78 -1.14
CA ILE A 47 -1.67 2.84 -2.11
C ILE A 47 -1.20 1.41 -2.37
N LEU A 48 -1.12 1.03 -3.65
CA LEU A 48 -0.56 -0.25 -4.08
C LEU A 48 0.89 -0.06 -4.50
N GLY A 49 1.79 -0.78 -3.85
CA GLY A 49 3.21 -0.73 -4.18
C GLY A 49 3.55 -1.47 -5.48
N TYR A 50 4.72 -1.15 -6.04
CA TYR A 50 5.26 -1.78 -7.24
C TYR A 50 5.29 -3.32 -7.16
N THR A 51 5.66 -3.89 -6.00
CA THR A 51 5.72 -5.34 -5.80
C THR A 51 4.35 -6.02 -5.89
N TYR A 52 3.28 -5.33 -5.46
CA TYR A 52 1.90 -5.79 -5.66
C TYR A 52 1.57 -5.79 -7.15
N LEU A 53 1.77 -4.64 -7.80
CA LEU A 53 1.45 -4.46 -9.22
C LEU A 53 2.16 -5.48 -10.12
N ARG A 54 3.49 -5.66 -9.95
CA ARG A 54 4.28 -6.62 -10.73
C ARG A 54 3.85 -8.07 -10.53
N ARG A 55 3.43 -8.43 -9.31
CA ARG A 55 2.95 -9.79 -9.02
C ARG A 55 1.59 -10.07 -9.67
N HIS A 56 0.71 -9.06 -9.70
CA HIS A 56 -0.69 -9.25 -10.07
C HIS A 56 -0.98 -8.96 -11.55
N ASN A 57 -0.10 -8.23 -12.26
CA ASN A 57 -0.17 -8.09 -13.73
C ASN A 57 1.18 -8.53 -14.37
N PRO A 58 1.50 -9.83 -14.36
CA PRO A 58 2.78 -10.34 -14.86
C PRO A 58 3.00 -10.16 -16.38
N GLU A 59 1.95 -9.88 -17.13
CA GLU A 59 1.96 -9.65 -18.58
C GLU A 59 2.45 -8.26 -18.99
N ILE A 60 2.47 -7.30 -18.07
CA ILE A 60 2.99 -5.96 -18.30
C ILE A 60 4.52 -6.00 -18.20
N ASP A 61 5.22 -5.36 -19.15
CA ASP A 61 6.64 -5.06 -19.03
C ASP A 61 6.82 -3.83 -18.11
N TRP A 62 7.27 -4.07 -16.88
CA TRP A 62 7.25 -3.13 -15.75
C TRP A 62 8.53 -2.30 -15.59
#